data_AF-A0A1D7TSP3-F1
#
_entry.id   AF-A0A1D7TSP3-F1
#
_cell.length_a   1.000
_cell.length_b   1.000
_cell.length_c   1.000
_cell.angle_alpha   90.00
_cell.angle_beta   90.00
_cell.angle_gamma   90.00
#
_symmetry.space_group_name_H-M   'P 1'
#
loop_
_entity.id
_entity.type
_entity.pdbx_description
1 polymer ?
#
loop_
_entity_poly.entity_id
_entity_poly.type
_entity_poly.pdbx_seq_one_letter_code
_entity_poly.pdbx_strand_id
1 'polypeptide(L)'
;MKTWDGNLENFKSVLVDNLKTYVADFNNFCKWIDDYLFLKNDYEISVNLDFPSVINRYFYNKLFNLIQIFQEKANCLESKLNNSSYKNQKLDKKGHPIPYNFSIDFDLDLDINKDKYNELYKQLDEILTAFNLFKNTYGGGN
;
A
#
# COMPACT_ATOMS: atom_id res chain seq x y z
N MET A 1 -10.53 1.59 1.93
CA MET A 1 -10.29 0.86 3.21
C MET A 1 -11.26 1.32 4.30
N LYS A 2 -11.40 0.57 5.42
CA LYS A 2 -12.29 0.94 6.54
C LYS A 2 -11.60 1.95 7.46
N THR A 3 -12.27 3.02 7.85
CA THR A 3 -11.77 3.89 8.94
C THR A 3 -12.03 3.25 10.29
N TRP A 4 -11.16 3.56 11.26
CA TRP A 4 -11.34 3.23 12.67
C TRP A 4 -12.04 4.39 13.39
N ASP A 5 -13.02 4.07 14.24
CA ASP A 5 -13.86 5.04 14.95
C ASP A 5 -13.22 5.58 16.24
N GLY A 6 -12.16 4.94 16.73
CA GLY A 6 -11.50 5.25 18.01
C GLY A 6 -11.80 4.23 19.11
N ASN A 7 -12.65 3.23 18.86
CA ASN A 7 -12.96 2.19 19.84
C ASN A 7 -11.86 1.11 19.88
N LEU A 8 -11.19 0.98 21.01
CA LEU A 8 -10.11 0.00 21.18
C LEU A 8 -10.57 -1.46 21.02
N GLU A 9 -11.84 -1.78 21.30
CA GLU A 9 -12.37 -3.14 21.19
C GLU A 9 -12.38 -3.64 19.75
N ASN A 10 -12.60 -2.74 18.78
CA ASN A 10 -12.63 -3.10 17.35
C ASN A 10 -11.29 -2.84 16.64
N PHE A 11 -10.36 -2.11 17.28
CA PHE A 11 -9.15 -1.59 16.63
C PHE A 11 -8.34 -2.69 15.93
N LYS A 12 -8.04 -3.79 16.64
CA LYS A 12 -7.27 -4.91 16.07
C LYS A 12 -7.97 -5.51 14.85
N SER A 13 -9.29 -5.66 14.89
CA SER A 13 -10.04 -6.20 13.76
C SER A 13 -9.98 -5.28 12.56
N VAL A 14 -10.18 -3.97 12.75
CA VAL A 14 -10.13 -2.98 11.66
C VAL A 14 -8.73 -2.92 11.05
N LEU A 15 -7.69 -2.90 11.89
CA LEU A 15 -6.30 -2.91 11.44
C LEU A 15 -5.98 -4.14 10.60
N VAL A 16 -6.27 -5.34 11.11
CA VAL A 16 -5.96 -6.60 10.42
C VAL A 16 -6.74 -6.71 9.11
N ASP A 17 -8.01 -6.31 9.09
CA ASP A 17 -8.82 -6.32 7.87
C ASP A 17 -8.21 -5.42 6.79
N ASN A 18 -7.85 -4.18 7.12
CA ASN A 18 -7.27 -3.24 6.16
C ASN A 18 -5.91 -3.73 5.64
N LEU A 19 -5.05 -4.26 6.52
CA LEU A 19 -3.75 -4.81 6.12
C LEU A 19 -3.91 -6.03 5.21
N LYS A 20 -4.90 -6.91 5.48
CA LYS A 20 -5.22 -8.04 4.59
C LYS A 20 -5.68 -7.57 3.21
N THR A 21 -6.57 -6.57 3.16
CA THR A 21 -7.01 -5.96 1.90
C THR A 21 -5.82 -5.41 1.13
N TYR A 22 -4.95 -4.64 1.78
CA TYR A 22 -3.76 -4.09 1.15
C TYR A 22 -2.87 -5.18 0.54
N VAL A 23 -2.50 -6.19 1.33
CA VAL A 23 -1.62 -7.27 0.89
C VAL A 23 -2.23 -8.03 -0.29
N ALA A 24 -3.53 -8.36 -0.22
CA ALA A 24 -4.20 -9.08 -1.29
C ALA A 24 -4.22 -8.26 -2.60
N ASP A 25 -4.61 -7.00 -2.54
CA ASP A 25 -4.75 -6.16 -3.73
C ASP A 25 -3.39 -5.78 -4.32
N PHE A 26 -2.38 -5.53 -3.47
CA PHE A 26 -0.99 -5.32 -3.91
C PHE A 26 -0.48 -6.56 -4.65
N ASN A 27 -0.60 -7.75 -4.06
CA ASN A 27 -0.11 -8.99 -4.67
C ASN A 27 -0.86 -9.32 -5.96
N ASN A 28 -2.18 -9.07 -6.00
CA ASN A 28 -2.97 -9.21 -7.22
C ASN A 28 -2.51 -8.26 -8.32
N PHE A 29 -2.13 -7.03 -7.98
CA PHE A 29 -1.58 -6.08 -8.93
C PHE A 29 -0.20 -6.52 -9.45
N CYS A 30 0.70 -6.94 -8.55
CA CYS A 30 2.01 -7.52 -8.90
C CYS A 30 1.87 -8.71 -9.86
N LYS A 31 0.93 -9.61 -9.60
CA LYS A 31 0.63 -10.72 -10.50
C LYS A 31 0.07 -10.25 -11.83
N TRP A 32 -0.85 -9.29 -11.82
CA TRP A 32 -1.44 -8.77 -13.04
C TRP A 32 -0.39 -8.12 -13.96
N ILE A 33 0.55 -7.32 -13.44
CA ILE A 33 1.64 -6.77 -14.28
C ILE A 33 2.59 -7.87 -14.78
N ASP A 34 2.80 -8.93 -13.99
CA ASP A 34 3.65 -10.08 -14.35
C ASP A 34 3.07 -10.89 -15.51
N ASP A 35 1.75 -11.12 -15.46
CA ASP A 35 1.00 -11.96 -16.40
C ASP A 35 0.55 -11.18 -17.64
N TYR A 36 0.07 -9.94 -17.48
CA TYR A 36 -0.58 -9.18 -18.54
C TYR A 36 0.38 -8.21 -19.26
N LEU A 37 1.27 -7.56 -18.52
CA LEU A 37 2.25 -6.62 -19.08
C LEU A 37 3.63 -7.25 -19.28
N PHE A 38 3.78 -8.53 -18.95
CA PHE A 38 5.06 -9.25 -19.00
C PHE A 38 6.19 -8.53 -18.23
N LEU A 39 5.83 -7.72 -17.22
CA LEU A 39 6.78 -6.94 -16.43
C LEU A 39 7.19 -7.75 -15.20
N LYS A 40 8.16 -8.65 -15.42
CA LYS A 40 8.53 -9.63 -14.41
C LYS A 40 8.97 -9.02 -13.08
N ASN A 41 8.37 -9.50 -11.98
CA ASN A 41 8.64 -9.04 -10.61
C ASN A 41 8.47 -10.15 -9.55
N ASP A 42 9.14 -9.98 -8.41
CA ASP A 42 9.11 -10.85 -7.23
C ASP A 42 8.74 -10.07 -5.95
N TYR A 43 7.86 -9.07 -6.13
CA TYR A 43 7.52 -8.11 -5.08
C TYR A 43 6.37 -8.54 -4.18
N GLU A 44 5.89 -9.78 -4.32
CA GLU A 44 4.84 -10.34 -3.48
C GLU A 44 5.14 -10.12 -1.99
N ILE A 45 4.14 -9.63 -1.28
CA ILE A 45 4.17 -9.43 0.16
C ILE A 45 3.66 -10.71 0.82
N SER A 46 4.56 -11.41 1.52
CA SER A 46 4.24 -12.58 2.34
C SER A 46 4.58 -12.28 3.80
N VAL A 47 3.56 -11.94 4.58
CA VAL A 47 3.70 -11.41 5.94
C VAL A 47 2.70 -12.04 6.88
N ASN A 48 3.09 -12.24 8.14
CA ASN A 48 2.19 -12.71 9.19
C ASN A 48 1.49 -11.51 9.86
N LEU A 49 0.16 -11.46 9.74
CA LEU A 49 -0.69 -10.41 10.31
C LEU A 49 -1.26 -10.77 11.70
N ASP A 50 -0.63 -11.71 12.42
CA ASP A 50 -0.97 -12.03 13.79
C ASP A 50 -0.36 -11.02 14.77
N PHE A 51 -1.18 -10.04 15.15
CA PHE A 51 -0.82 -9.01 16.12
C PHE A 51 -1.14 -9.44 17.56
N PRO A 52 -0.32 -9.05 18.56
CA PRO A 52 -0.66 -9.17 19.97
C PRO A 52 -2.04 -8.56 20.27
N SER A 53 -2.79 -9.15 21.21
CA SER A 53 -4.05 -8.56 21.69
C SER A 53 -3.82 -7.28 22.51
N VAL A 54 -2.69 -7.21 23.22
CA VAL A 54 -2.30 -6.06 24.03
C VAL A 54 -1.48 -5.10 23.16
N ILE A 55 -1.91 -3.83 23.12
CA ILE A 55 -1.19 -2.77 22.44
C ILE A 55 -0.02 -2.34 23.34
N ASN A 56 1.18 -2.75 22.95
CA ASN A 56 2.43 -2.50 23.66
C ASN A 56 3.57 -2.32 22.66
N ARG A 57 4.78 -2.08 23.14
CA ARG A 57 5.98 -1.93 22.29
C ARG A 57 6.16 -3.07 21.28
N TYR A 58 5.80 -4.31 21.62
CA TYR A 58 5.91 -5.44 20.71
C TYR A 58 4.88 -5.36 19.56
N PHE A 59 3.64 -4.95 19.86
CA PHE A 59 2.65 -4.63 18.82
C PHE A 59 3.17 -3.53 17.87
N TYR A 60 3.68 -2.42 18.43
CA TYR A 60 4.23 -1.31 17.64
C TYR A 60 5.40 -1.74 16.75
N ASN A 61 6.34 -2.51 17.29
CA ASN A 61 7.46 -3.04 16.51
C ASN A 61 6.99 -3.93 15.35
N LYS A 62 5.98 -4.78 15.57
CA LYS A 62 5.41 -5.60 14.49
C LYS A 62 4.77 -4.74 13.41
N LEU A 63 4.00 -3.73 13.81
CA LEU A 63 3.34 -2.83 12.85
C LEU A 63 4.39 -2.04 12.06
N PHE A 64 5.40 -1.50 12.75
CA PHE A 64 6.51 -0.78 12.14
C PHE A 64 7.23 -1.64 11.09
N ASN A 65 7.64 -2.85 11.46
CA ASN A 65 8.31 -3.76 10.52
C ASN A 65 7.43 -4.08 9.31
N LEU A 66 6.11 -4.23 9.51
CA LEU A 66 5.17 -4.48 8.42
C LEU A 66 5.08 -3.28 7.47
N ILE A 67 4.96 -2.06 8.00
CA ILE A 67 4.91 -0.85 7.18
C ILE A 67 6.21 -0.64 6.42
N GLN A 68 7.37 -0.94 7.01
CA GLN A 68 8.65 -0.92 6.31
C GLN A 68 8.66 -1.88 5.11
N ILE A 69 8.16 -3.11 5.28
CA ILE A 69 8.05 -4.07 4.17
C ILE A 69 7.14 -3.52 3.07
N PHE A 70 6.00 -2.92 3.44
CA PHE A 70 5.08 -2.33 2.45
C PHE A 70 5.75 -1.21 1.67
N GLN A 71 6.45 -0.31 2.37
CA GLN A 71 7.18 0.79 1.76
C GLN A 71 8.28 0.28 0.82
N GLU A 72 9.09 -0.69 1.25
CA GLU A 72 10.14 -1.30 0.42
C GLU A 72 9.57 -1.90 -0.87
N LYS A 73 8.50 -2.71 -0.76
CA LYS A 73 7.88 -3.36 -1.92
C LYS A 73 7.18 -2.36 -2.83
N ALA A 74 6.50 -1.36 -2.28
CA ALA A 74 5.89 -0.27 -3.04
C ALA A 74 6.94 0.55 -3.81
N ASN A 75 8.08 0.87 -3.17
CA ASN A 75 9.19 1.58 -3.82
C ASN A 75 9.84 0.78 -4.95
N CYS A 76 10.03 -0.53 -4.75
CA CYS A 76 10.54 -1.41 -5.81
C CYS A 76 9.59 -1.43 -7.02
N LEU A 77 8.30 -1.56 -6.77
CA LEU A 77 7.27 -1.54 -7.81
C LEU A 77 7.20 -0.18 -8.50
N GLU A 78 7.18 0.91 -7.75
CA GLU A 78 7.20 2.28 -8.26
C GLU A 78 8.37 2.50 -9.22
N SER A 79 9.59 2.16 -8.77
CA SER A 79 10.80 2.28 -9.57
C SER A 79 10.71 1.46 -10.86
N LYS A 80 10.18 0.23 -10.77
CA LYS A 80 9.98 -0.64 -11.93
C LYS A 80 9.00 0.00 -12.94
N LEU A 81 7.86 0.50 -12.47
CA LEU A 81 6.85 1.13 -13.34
C LEU A 81 7.37 2.42 -13.98
N ASN A 82 8.02 3.29 -13.20
CA ASN A 82 8.56 4.57 -13.67
C ASN A 82 9.67 4.40 -14.73
N ASN A 83 10.40 3.28 -14.69
CA ASN A 83 11.42 2.93 -15.68
C ASN A 83 10.90 2.06 -16.84
N SER A 84 9.62 1.68 -16.83
CA SER A 84 9.01 0.86 -17.89
C SER A 84 8.46 1.69 -19.05
N SER A 85 8.15 1.04 -20.17
CA SER A 85 7.41 1.63 -21.28
C SER A 85 5.92 1.87 -20.97
N TYR A 86 5.40 1.24 -19.90
CA TYR A 86 3.99 1.33 -19.47
C TYR A 86 3.76 2.48 -18.48
N LYS A 87 4.61 3.51 -18.47
CA LYS A 87 4.43 4.67 -17.62
C LYS A 87 3.37 5.61 -18.21
N ASN A 88 2.21 5.81 -17.54
CA ASN A 88 1.23 6.80 -18.00
C ASN A 88 1.53 8.11 -17.31
N GLN A 89 2.39 8.88 -17.95
CA GLN A 89 2.89 10.09 -17.36
C GLN A 89 1.85 11.19 -17.59
N LYS A 90 0.91 11.33 -16.65
CA LYS A 90 0.22 12.62 -16.48
C LYS A 90 1.30 13.68 -16.51
N LEU A 91 1.12 14.70 -17.33
CA LEU A 91 2.09 15.79 -17.42
C LEU A 91 1.77 16.82 -16.34
N ASP A 92 2.83 17.35 -15.72
CA ASP A 92 2.72 18.50 -14.85
C ASP A 92 2.36 19.77 -15.67
N LYS A 93 2.18 20.89 -14.98
CA LYS A 93 1.86 22.18 -15.62
C LYS A 93 2.97 22.69 -16.57
N LYS A 94 4.17 22.10 -16.53
CA LYS A 94 5.31 22.42 -17.36
C LYS A 94 5.51 21.41 -18.50
N GLY A 95 4.62 20.44 -18.65
CA GLY A 95 4.71 19.40 -19.67
C GLY A 95 5.68 18.26 -19.31
N HIS A 96 6.17 18.20 -18.07
CA HIS A 96 7.03 17.10 -17.64
C HIS A 96 6.20 15.94 -17.14
N PRO A 97 6.62 14.71 -17.43
CA PRO A 97 6.13 13.54 -16.77
C PRO A 97 6.07 13.59 -15.23
N ILE A 98 4.90 13.31 -14.68
CA ILE A 98 4.75 13.03 -13.25
C ILE A 98 5.03 11.52 -13.03
N PRO A 99 6.05 11.16 -12.23
CA PRO A 99 6.31 9.77 -11.87
C PRO A 99 5.21 9.25 -10.93
N TYR A 100 5.00 7.93 -10.92
CA TYR A 100 4.28 7.27 -9.84
C TYR A 100 5.01 7.53 -8.52
N ASN A 101 4.24 7.74 -7.46
CA ASN A 101 4.73 7.86 -6.09
C ASN A 101 3.82 7.02 -5.19
N PHE A 102 4.37 5.95 -4.62
CA PHE A 102 3.70 5.03 -3.70
C PHE A 102 4.33 5.07 -2.30
N SER A 103 4.96 6.19 -1.96
CA SER A 103 5.54 6.40 -0.64
C SER A 103 4.48 6.33 0.45
N ILE A 104 4.81 5.65 1.54
CA ILE A 104 4.04 5.60 2.78
C ILE A 104 4.81 6.44 3.80
N ASP A 105 4.18 7.47 4.34
CA ASP A 105 4.75 8.32 5.38
C ASP A 105 3.93 8.14 6.65
N PHE A 106 4.43 7.29 7.55
CA PHE A 106 3.71 6.94 8.75
C PHE A 106 4.59 6.99 9.99
N ASP A 107 4.37 8.03 10.79
CA ASP A 107 5.03 8.22 12.09
C ASP A 107 4.31 7.42 13.19
N LEU A 108 4.92 6.30 13.55
CA LEU A 108 4.48 5.44 14.65
C LEU A 108 4.94 6.00 15.99
N ASP A 109 4.24 7.03 16.47
CA ASP A 109 4.26 7.32 17.90
C ASP A 109 3.73 6.13 18.69
N LEU A 110 4.23 5.96 19.91
CA LEU A 110 3.78 4.91 20.84
C LEU A 110 2.38 5.17 21.42
N ASP A 111 1.71 6.24 20.99
CA ASP A 111 0.34 6.56 21.38
C ASP A 111 -0.67 6.04 20.37
N ILE A 112 -1.78 5.47 20.87
CA ILE A 112 -2.87 5.01 20.01
C ILE A 112 -3.66 6.24 19.56
N ASN A 113 -3.49 6.63 18.30
CA ASN A 113 -4.14 7.81 17.74
C ASN A 113 -5.00 7.44 16.53
N LYS A 114 -6.31 7.67 16.64
CA LYS A 114 -7.29 7.44 15.58
C LYS A 114 -6.92 8.11 14.27
N ASP A 115 -6.48 9.36 14.33
CA ASP A 115 -6.19 10.15 13.15
C ASP A 115 -4.95 9.61 12.44
N LYS A 116 -3.90 9.26 13.21
CA LYS A 116 -2.70 8.61 12.66
C LYS A 116 -3.08 7.28 11.96
N TYR A 117 -3.80 6.38 12.62
CA TYR A 117 -4.16 5.09 11.98
C TYR A 117 -5.07 5.26 10.77
N ASN A 118 -5.99 6.21 10.78
CA ASN A 118 -6.82 6.50 9.62
C ASN A 118 -6.03 7.13 8.46
N GLU A 119 -5.00 7.92 8.76
CA GLU A 119 -4.06 8.44 7.77
C GLU A 119 -3.28 7.31 7.11
N LEU A 120 -2.78 6.33 7.89
CA LEU A 120 -2.17 5.12 7.33
C LEU A 120 -3.13 4.41 6.38
N TYR A 121 -4.37 4.14 6.80
CA TYR A 121 -5.35 3.45 5.95
C TYR A 121 -5.65 4.22 4.67
N LYS A 122 -5.68 5.55 4.75
CA LYS A 122 -5.87 6.43 3.59
C LYS A 122 -4.71 6.32 2.61
N GLN A 123 -3.46 6.40 3.09
CA GLN A 123 -2.28 6.27 2.23
C GLN A 123 -2.24 4.91 1.51
N LEU A 124 -2.53 3.83 2.25
CA LEU A 124 -2.60 2.50 1.65
C LEU A 124 -3.71 2.40 0.58
N ASP A 125 -4.89 2.99 0.83
CA ASP A 125 -6.01 3.04 -0.13
C ASP A 125 -5.70 3.88 -1.38
N GLU A 126 -4.97 4.99 -1.22
CA GLU A 126 -4.50 5.83 -2.33
C GLU A 126 -3.54 5.06 -3.25
N ILE A 127 -2.65 4.25 -2.68
CA ILE A 127 -1.76 3.35 -3.45
C ILE A 127 -2.59 2.34 -4.25
N LEU A 128 -3.55 1.66 -3.62
CA LEU A 128 -4.42 0.70 -4.32
C LEU A 128 -5.26 1.39 -5.42
N THR A 129 -5.71 2.61 -5.17
CA THR A 129 -6.41 3.41 -6.17
C THR A 129 -5.51 3.70 -7.37
N ALA A 130 -4.24 4.05 -7.13
CA ALA A 130 -3.27 4.27 -8.19
C ALA A 130 -3.01 3.01 -9.02
N PHE A 131 -2.95 1.83 -8.38
CA PHE A 131 -2.86 0.54 -9.07
C PHE A 131 -4.07 0.28 -9.98
N ASN A 132 -5.28 0.53 -9.49
CA ASN A 132 -6.50 0.37 -10.30
C ASN A 132 -6.53 1.34 -11.49
N LEU A 133 -6.12 2.60 -11.29
CA LEU A 133 -6.00 3.58 -12.38
C LEU A 133 -4.98 3.14 -13.42
N PHE A 134 -3.83 2.62 -12.98
CA PHE A 134 -2.81 2.06 -13.86
C PHE A 134 -3.36 0.90 -14.68
N LYS A 135 -4.02 -0.07 -14.01
CA LYS A 135 -4.63 -1.22 -14.65
C LYS A 135 -5.70 -0.83 -15.66
N ASN A 136 -6.56 0.13 -15.34
CA ASN A 136 -7.59 0.61 -16.28
C ASN A 136 -6.98 1.31 -17.50
N THR A 137 -5.84 1.96 -17.33
CA THR A 137 -5.13 2.62 -18.44
C THR A 137 -4.52 1.61 -19.40
N TYR A 138 -3.83 0.58 -18.87
CA TYR A 138 -2.98 -0.32 -19.68
C TYR A 138 -3.56 -1.70 -19.91
N GLY A 139 -4.54 -2.08 -19.10
CA GLY A 139 -5.23 -3.37 -19.16
C GLY A 139 -6.23 -3.49 -20.29
N GLY A 140 -6.45 -2.44 -21.07
CA GLY A 140 -7.54 -2.39 -22.05
C GLY A 140 -8.88 -2.45 -21.32
N GLY A 141 -9.43 -1.28 -20.96
CA GLY A 141 -10.84 -1.22 -20.60
C GLY A 141 -11.69 -1.67 -21.79
N ASN A 142 -12.66 -2.54 -21.52
CA ASN A 142 -13.95 -2.41 -22.16
C ASN A 142 -14.53 -1.03 -21.86
#